data_AF-A0A833D1G3-F1
#
_entry.id   AF-A0A833D1G3-F1
#
_cell.length_a   1.000
_cell.length_b   1.000
_cell.length_c   1.000
_cell.angle_alpha   90.00
_cell.angle_beta   90.00
_cell.angle_gamma   90.00
#
_symmetry.space_group_name_H-M   'P 1'
#
loop_
_entity.id
_entity.type
_entity.pdbx_description
1 polymer ?
#
loop_
_entity_poly.entity_id
_entity_poly.type
_entity_poly.pdbx_seq_one_letter_code
_entity_poly.pdbx_strand_id
1 'polypeptide(L)'
;MDDLIRNINTLNSQGFTFWIEQEGRLRYMLSQSHPEKEEALIWVKENKEKLLELLKFNVKTPETSIFPYIYKYNVDKQHLSFAQERLWFIEKYEQGTNAYNIPIICKLSKGVSVGILERSIKAIIARHEILRTVIKEDSAGSCYQEVIDTNAYPFEIQKVKCISKKELDENIKRDVTHIYDLSNEYPIRVRVYTLEDSNNKEDKQNQNDSDLSTPTYFLSIVIHHIAFDGWSSGIFLEELKEYYRHYIAEQVGHMSQLKLPPLTIQYKDFALWQRNYLTGDVLAKQLSYWKQRLEGYEPLHLHADYARPAEMDYQGRNIPFELDRDLSLRLREAAKSLGVSLYSLMLAC
;
A
#
# COMPACT_ATOMS: atom_id res chain seq x y z
N MET A 1 12.08 -20.20 18.00
CA MET A 1 12.13 -19.70 16.61
C MET A 1 12.71 -18.30 16.58
N ASP A 2 12.30 -17.45 17.52
CA ASP A 2 12.72 -16.04 17.62
C ASP A 2 14.23 -15.82 17.72
N ASP A 3 14.97 -16.63 18.51
CA ASP A 3 16.43 -16.52 18.57
C ASP A 3 17.10 -16.83 17.21
N LEU A 4 16.54 -17.77 16.44
CA LEU A 4 17.04 -18.11 15.11
C LEU A 4 16.81 -16.96 14.12
N ILE A 5 15.61 -16.35 14.17
CA ILE A 5 15.25 -15.16 13.38
C ILE A 5 16.14 -13.96 13.76
N ARG A 6 16.38 -13.74 15.06
CA ARG A 6 17.25 -12.66 15.53
C ARG A 6 18.66 -12.84 15.00
N ASN A 7 19.25 -14.02 15.17
CA ASN A 7 20.63 -14.27 14.74
C ASN A 7 20.80 -14.16 13.22
N ILE A 8 19.87 -14.69 12.42
CA ILE A 8 19.96 -14.54 10.95
C ILE A 8 19.78 -13.09 10.50
N ASN A 9 18.93 -12.31 11.18
CA ASN A 9 18.79 -10.87 10.90
C ASN A 9 20.03 -10.08 11.29
N THR A 10 20.70 -10.44 12.39
CA THR A 10 22.01 -9.87 12.75
C THR A 10 23.03 -10.12 11.64
N LEU A 11 23.20 -11.38 11.21
CA LEU A 11 24.11 -11.72 10.10
C LEU A 11 23.74 -10.97 8.82
N ASN A 12 22.44 -10.82 8.57
CA ASN A 12 21.93 -10.04 7.44
C ASN A 12 22.29 -8.56 7.51
N SER A 13 22.15 -7.93 8.68
CA SER A 13 22.61 -6.55 8.87
C SER A 13 24.12 -6.36 8.69
N GLN A 14 24.90 -7.46 8.78
CA GLN A 14 26.36 -7.44 8.72
C GLN A 14 26.94 -7.84 7.35
N GLY A 15 26.13 -8.34 6.42
CA GLY A 15 26.59 -8.63 5.05
C GLY A 15 26.00 -9.90 4.46
N PHE A 16 25.46 -10.79 5.29
CA PHE A 16 25.05 -12.11 4.85
C PHE A 16 23.67 -12.10 4.20
N THR A 17 23.52 -12.78 3.08
CA THR A 17 22.20 -13.09 2.53
C THR A 17 22.10 -14.57 2.27
N PHE A 18 21.07 -15.22 2.80
CA PHE A 18 20.84 -16.65 2.68
C PHE A 18 19.66 -16.96 1.76
N TRP A 19 19.75 -18.02 0.95
CA TRP A 19 18.64 -18.50 0.12
C TRP A 19 18.71 -20.01 -0.08
N ILE A 20 17.65 -20.59 -0.60
CA ILE A 20 17.53 -22.02 -0.85
C ILE A 20 17.51 -22.28 -2.37
N GLU A 21 18.38 -23.16 -2.84
CA GLU A 21 18.33 -23.65 -4.24
C GLU A 21 17.31 -24.79 -4.39
N GLN A 22 16.90 -25.10 -5.62
CA GLN A 22 15.86 -26.11 -5.94
C GLN A 22 16.11 -27.50 -5.33
N GLU A 23 17.36 -27.84 -4.98
CA GLU A 23 17.72 -29.10 -4.31
C GLU A 23 17.66 -29.05 -2.77
N GLY A 24 17.08 -27.99 -2.18
CA GLY A 24 17.04 -27.82 -0.73
C GLY A 24 18.39 -27.46 -0.11
N ARG A 25 19.33 -26.95 -0.92
CA ARG A 25 20.66 -26.51 -0.44
C ARG A 25 20.59 -25.06 0.03
N LEU A 26 20.98 -24.83 1.29
CA LEU A 26 21.18 -23.48 1.84
C LEU A 26 22.45 -22.86 1.23
N ARG A 27 22.29 -21.70 0.62
CA ARG A 27 23.37 -20.88 0.06
C ARG A 27 23.48 -19.57 0.81
N TYR A 28 24.64 -18.94 0.67
CA TYR A 28 24.85 -17.60 1.19
C TYR A 28 25.69 -16.76 0.23
N MET A 29 25.51 -15.44 0.33
CA MET A 29 26.33 -14.41 -0.28
C MET A 29 26.76 -13.45 0.83
N LEU A 30 27.90 -12.81 0.62
CA LEU A 30 28.42 -11.81 1.53
C LEU A 30 28.68 -10.52 0.74
N SER A 31 27.99 -9.43 1.10
CA SER A 31 28.10 -8.14 0.40
C SER A 31 29.35 -7.34 0.77
N GLN A 32 29.98 -7.65 1.91
CA GLN A 32 31.16 -6.98 2.45
C GLN A 32 31.98 -7.91 3.35
N SER A 33 33.25 -7.63 3.61
CA SER A 33 34.06 -8.47 4.51
C SER A 33 33.46 -8.56 5.92
N HIS A 34 33.38 -9.77 6.48
CA HIS A 34 32.89 -10.01 7.83
C HIS A 34 34.02 -10.57 8.72
N PRO A 35 34.40 -9.91 9.84
CA PRO A 35 35.52 -10.32 10.68
C PRO A 35 35.40 -11.75 11.23
N GLU A 36 34.20 -12.13 11.69
CA GLU A 36 33.93 -13.44 12.32
C GLU A 36 33.20 -14.38 11.35
N LYS A 37 33.59 -14.36 10.07
CA LYS A 37 32.91 -15.14 9.03
C LYS A 37 32.86 -16.64 9.36
N GLU A 38 33.95 -17.20 9.86
CA GLU A 38 34.05 -18.65 10.13
C GLU A 38 33.11 -19.06 11.25
N GLU A 39 33.05 -18.30 12.34
CA GLU A 39 32.13 -18.54 13.46
C GLU A 39 30.67 -18.46 13.03
N ALA A 40 30.32 -17.44 12.24
CA ALA A 40 28.99 -17.31 11.65
C ALA A 40 28.61 -18.56 10.81
N LEU A 41 29.55 -19.07 10.00
CA LEU A 41 29.30 -20.25 9.18
C LEU A 41 29.22 -21.56 9.99
N ILE A 42 29.95 -21.66 11.11
CA ILE A 42 29.79 -22.76 12.06
C ILE A 42 28.37 -22.75 12.63
N TRP A 43 27.90 -21.60 13.11
CA TRP A 43 26.54 -21.46 13.61
C TRP A 43 25.47 -21.80 12.55
N VAL A 44 25.65 -21.34 11.31
CA VAL A 44 24.76 -21.69 10.19
C VAL A 44 24.72 -23.20 9.95
N LYS A 45 25.87 -23.87 10.04
CA LYS A 45 25.97 -25.33 9.87
C LYS A 45 25.27 -26.08 10.99
N GLU A 46 25.44 -25.66 12.24
CA GLU A 46 24.79 -26.23 13.42
C GLU A 46 23.26 -26.07 13.39
N ASN A 47 22.76 -25.00 12.75
CA ASN A 47 21.33 -24.69 12.67
C ASN A 47 20.70 -24.98 11.30
N LYS A 48 21.40 -25.70 10.42
CA LYS A 48 21.04 -25.86 9.00
C LYS A 48 19.60 -26.34 8.77
N GLU A 49 19.15 -27.38 9.46
CA GLU A 49 17.81 -27.95 9.27
C GLU A 49 16.71 -26.94 9.64
N LYS A 50 16.88 -26.23 10.76
CA LYS A 50 15.95 -25.19 11.20
C LYS A 50 15.94 -24.01 10.23
N LEU A 51 17.10 -23.63 9.69
CA LEU A 51 17.21 -22.56 8.69
C LEU A 51 16.55 -22.94 7.37
N LEU A 52 16.65 -24.20 6.93
CA LEU A 52 15.96 -24.68 5.73
C LEU A 52 14.44 -24.59 5.88
N GLU A 53 13.89 -25.00 7.03
CA GLU A 53 12.45 -24.88 7.28
C GLU A 53 12.01 -23.42 7.42
N LEU A 54 12.78 -22.61 8.17
CA LEU A 54 12.46 -21.20 8.40
C LEU A 54 12.47 -20.38 7.11
N LEU A 55 13.41 -20.67 6.21
CA LEU A 55 13.64 -19.90 4.98
C LEU A 55 13.08 -20.57 3.72
N LYS A 56 12.25 -21.61 3.82
CA LYS A 56 11.76 -22.42 2.68
C LYS A 56 11.13 -21.64 1.52
N PHE A 57 10.68 -20.40 1.78
CA PHE A 57 10.10 -19.51 0.76
C PHE A 57 11.12 -18.57 0.07
N ASN A 58 12.39 -18.57 0.50
CA ASN A 58 13.46 -17.73 -0.03
C ASN A 58 14.28 -18.48 -1.10
N VAL A 59 13.64 -18.87 -2.19
CA VAL A 59 14.19 -19.79 -3.20
C VAL A 59 14.86 -19.12 -4.40
N LYS A 60 15.26 -17.86 -4.29
CA LYS A 60 15.91 -17.11 -5.38
C LYS A 60 17.20 -16.47 -4.90
N THR A 61 18.22 -16.52 -5.75
CA THR A 61 19.40 -15.66 -5.62
C THR A 61 18.93 -14.20 -5.73
N PRO A 62 19.37 -13.29 -4.84
CA PRO A 62 19.04 -11.88 -4.98
C PRO A 62 19.62 -11.34 -6.29
N GLU A 63 18.77 -10.98 -7.26
CA GLU A 63 19.20 -10.35 -8.52
C GLU A 63 19.71 -8.92 -8.31
N THR A 64 19.22 -8.26 -7.25
CA THR A 64 19.63 -6.93 -6.77
C THR A 64 19.86 -6.96 -5.27
N SER A 65 20.97 -6.40 -4.80
CA SER A 65 21.29 -6.33 -3.37
C SER A 65 20.50 -5.20 -2.71
N ILE A 66 19.33 -5.55 -2.15
CA ILE A 66 18.75 -4.77 -1.06
C ILE A 66 19.47 -5.23 0.19
N PHE A 67 20.22 -4.33 0.82
CA PHE A 67 20.96 -4.62 2.03
C PHE A 67 20.45 -3.74 3.18
N PRO A 68 19.90 -4.34 4.26
CA PRO A 68 19.72 -5.78 4.49
C PRO A 68 18.59 -6.40 3.66
N TYR A 69 18.69 -7.69 3.35
CA TYR A 69 17.70 -8.45 2.57
C TYR A 69 16.40 -8.69 3.35
N ILE A 70 15.25 -8.75 2.67
CA ILE A 70 13.95 -9.05 3.31
C ILE A 70 13.68 -10.56 3.22
N TYR A 71 13.76 -11.26 4.35
CA TYR A 71 13.43 -12.67 4.42
C TYR A 71 11.93 -12.91 4.53
N LYS A 72 11.45 -13.94 3.82
CA LYS A 72 10.16 -14.57 4.07
C LYS A 72 10.29 -15.64 5.15
N TYR A 73 9.73 -15.38 6.31
CA TYR A 73 9.71 -16.33 7.42
C TYR A 73 8.44 -17.17 7.40
N ASN A 74 8.58 -18.49 7.56
CA ASN A 74 7.45 -19.37 7.80
C ASN A 74 6.97 -19.27 9.27
N VAL A 75 6.34 -18.16 9.63
CA VAL A 75 5.78 -17.91 10.97
C VAL A 75 4.35 -17.38 10.89
N ASP A 76 3.49 -17.84 11.81
CA ASP A 76 2.06 -17.55 11.78
C ASP A 76 1.73 -16.13 12.24
N LYS A 77 2.46 -15.58 13.21
CA LYS A 77 2.23 -14.23 13.74
C LYS A 77 3.09 -13.20 13.01
N GLN A 78 2.43 -12.30 12.29
CA GLN A 78 3.08 -11.25 11.51
C GLN A 78 2.88 -9.91 12.21
N HIS A 79 3.92 -9.35 12.82
CA HIS A 79 3.83 -8.08 13.53
C HIS A 79 3.42 -6.93 12.61
N LEU A 80 2.77 -5.90 13.19
CA LEU A 80 2.52 -4.64 12.49
C LEU A 80 3.84 -3.92 12.18
N SER A 81 3.90 -3.20 11.06
CA SER A 81 4.95 -2.20 10.85
C SER A 81 4.80 -1.07 11.88
N PHE A 82 5.84 -0.24 12.08
CA PHE A 82 5.72 0.92 12.99
C PHE A 82 4.63 1.91 12.52
N ALA A 83 4.44 2.05 11.20
CA ALA A 83 3.39 2.90 10.64
C ALA A 83 1.99 2.32 10.87
N GLN A 84 1.83 1.01 10.71
CA GLN A 84 0.56 0.32 11.02
C GLN A 84 0.22 0.41 12.50
N GLU A 85 1.19 0.21 13.40
CA GLU A 85 0.97 0.33 14.84
C GLU A 85 0.54 1.76 15.23
N ARG A 86 1.15 2.79 14.64
CA ARG A 86 0.73 4.19 14.85
C ARG A 86 -0.72 4.41 14.43
N LEU A 87 -1.09 3.97 13.23
CA LEU A 87 -2.46 4.13 12.71
C LEU A 87 -3.46 3.32 13.54
N TRP A 88 -3.13 2.09 13.91
CA TRP A 88 -3.97 1.27 14.77
C TRP A 88 -4.21 1.89 16.15
N PHE A 89 -3.17 2.50 16.74
CA PHE A 89 -3.30 3.26 17.97
C PHE A 89 -4.28 4.43 17.81
N ILE A 90 -4.15 5.20 16.72
CA ILE A 90 -5.06 6.33 16.45
C ILE A 90 -6.50 5.84 16.29
N GLU A 91 -6.73 4.78 15.53
CA GLU A 91 -8.07 4.18 15.38
C GLU A 91 -8.68 3.76 16.72
N LYS A 92 -7.90 3.13 17.60
CA LYS A 92 -8.36 2.74 18.95
C LYS A 92 -8.60 3.95 19.85
N TYR A 93 -7.74 4.96 19.77
CA TYR A 93 -7.83 6.16 20.59
C TYR A 93 -9.04 7.03 20.20
N GLU A 94 -9.28 7.21 18.90
CA GLU A 94 -10.38 8.00 18.36
C GLU A 94 -11.72 7.23 18.30
N GLN A 95 -11.72 5.92 18.61
CA GLN A 95 -12.88 5.03 18.49
C GLN A 95 -13.43 4.93 17.06
N GLY A 96 -12.51 4.96 16.08
CA GLY A 96 -12.78 4.91 14.65
C GLY A 96 -12.86 6.30 14.02
N THR A 97 -12.14 6.48 12.91
CA THR A 97 -12.14 7.73 12.14
C THR A 97 -12.19 7.46 10.64
N ASN A 98 -12.58 8.47 9.84
CA ASN A 98 -12.46 8.43 8.38
C ASN A 98 -11.31 9.30 7.86
N ALA A 99 -10.53 9.92 8.77
CA ALA A 99 -9.45 10.83 8.44
C ALA A 99 -8.32 10.16 7.63
N TYR A 100 -8.21 8.83 7.74
CA TYR A 100 -7.21 8.02 7.06
C TYR A 100 -7.78 7.24 5.88
N ASN A 101 -8.93 7.64 5.34
CA ASN A 101 -9.43 7.08 4.10
C ASN A 101 -8.75 7.72 2.88
N ILE A 102 -8.38 6.89 1.92
CA ILE A 102 -7.82 7.29 0.62
C ILE A 102 -8.86 6.97 -0.45
N PRO A 103 -9.71 7.93 -0.85
CA PRO A 103 -10.73 7.73 -1.87
C PRO A 103 -10.18 7.91 -3.29
N ILE A 104 -10.50 6.96 -4.16
CA ILE A 104 -10.29 7.00 -5.61
C ILE A 104 -11.67 6.93 -6.27
N ILE A 105 -12.19 8.08 -6.68
CA ILE A 105 -13.50 8.20 -7.31
C ILE A 105 -13.33 8.59 -8.78
N CYS A 106 -13.86 7.78 -9.70
CA CYS A 106 -13.78 8.08 -11.12
C CYS A 106 -15.08 7.81 -11.87
N LYS A 107 -15.36 8.65 -12.86
CA LYS A 107 -16.39 8.38 -13.88
C LYS A 107 -15.79 7.41 -14.90
N LEU A 108 -16.49 6.30 -15.15
CA LEU A 108 -16.06 5.34 -16.16
C LEU A 108 -16.43 5.81 -17.55
N SER A 109 -15.54 5.56 -18.51
CA SER A 109 -15.78 5.89 -19.93
C SER A 109 -16.91 5.03 -20.50
N LYS A 110 -17.62 5.56 -21.50
CA LYS A 110 -18.58 4.78 -22.29
C LYS A 110 -17.87 3.54 -22.88
N GLY A 111 -18.49 2.37 -22.78
CA GLY A 111 -17.94 1.11 -23.30
C GLY A 111 -17.01 0.34 -22.37
N VAL A 112 -16.74 0.83 -21.15
CA VAL A 112 -16.04 0.03 -20.14
C VAL A 112 -16.84 -1.22 -19.78
N SER A 113 -16.19 -2.38 -19.79
CA SER A 113 -16.76 -3.63 -19.30
C SER A 113 -16.64 -3.68 -17.78
N VAL A 114 -17.73 -3.35 -17.10
CA VAL A 114 -17.81 -3.36 -15.63
C VAL A 114 -17.47 -4.73 -15.04
N GLY A 115 -17.90 -5.82 -15.68
CA GLY A 115 -17.55 -7.18 -15.22
C GLY A 115 -16.06 -7.49 -15.31
N ILE A 116 -15.37 -7.00 -16.36
CA ILE A 116 -13.92 -7.16 -16.46
C ILE A 116 -13.21 -6.30 -15.41
N LEU A 117 -13.66 -5.05 -15.22
CA LEU A 117 -13.12 -4.16 -14.20
C LEU A 117 -13.19 -4.78 -12.81
N GLU A 118 -14.33 -5.39 -12.47
CA GLU A 118 -14.50 -6.13 -11.21
C GLU A 118 -13.51 -7.27 -11.07
N ARG A 119 -13.35 -8.08 -12.12
CA ARG A 119 -12.40 -9.19 -12.13
C ARG A 119 -10.96 -8.71 -11.95
N SER A 120 -10.60 -7.59 -12.59
CA SER A 120 -9.29 -6.96 -12.46
C SER A 120 -9.02 -6.48 -11.04
N ILE A 121 -9.97 -5.80 -10.40
CA ILE A 121 -9.83 -5.33 -9.01
C ILE A 121 -9.69 -6.51 -8.05
N LYS A 122 -10.51 -7.56 -8.20
CA LYS A 122 -10.40 -8.77 -7.37
C LYS A 122 -9.05 -9.47 -7.54
N ALA A 123 -8.48 -9.48 -8.73
CA ALA A 123 -7.15 -10.04 -8.97
C ALA A 123 -6.04 -9.25 -8.25
N ILE A 124 -6.14 -7.93 -8.20
CA ILE A 124 -5.21 -7.07 -7.43
C ILE A 124 -5.34 -7.38 -5.93
N ILE A 125 -6.56 -7.48 -5.40
CA ILE A 125 -6.79 -7.79 -3.97
C ILE A 125 -6.24 -9.19 -3.62
N ALA A 126 -6.40 -10.18 -4.51
CA ALA A 126 -5.80 -11.50 -4.31
C ALA A 126 -4.26 -11.45 -4.32
N ARG A 127 -3.68 -10.67 -5.24
CA ARG A 127 -2.24 -10.51 -5.45
C ARG A 127 -1.53 -9.79 -4.29
N HIS A 128 -2.12 -8.72 -3.76
CA HIS A 128 -1.55 -7.90 -2.69
C HIS A 128 -2.19 -8.24 -1.35
N GLU A 129 -1.47 -9.01 -0.52
CA GLU A 129 -1.98 -9.50 0.76
C GLU A 129 -2.44 -8.38 1.69
N ILE A 130 -1.80 -7.21 1.63
CA ILE A 130 -2.11 -6.06 2.48
C ILE A 130 -3.53 -5.51 2.26
N LEU A 131 -4.08 -5.61 1.04
CA LEU A 131 -5.46 -5.20 0.73
C LEU A 131 -6.50 -6.17 1.29
N ARG A 132 -6.05 -7.33 1.78
CA ARG A 132 -6.88 -8.35 2.43
C ARG A 132 -6.38 -8.71 3.82
N THR A 133 -5.70 -7.79 4.47
CA THR A 133 -5.16 -7.97 5.82
C THR A 133 -6.03 -7.25 6.83
N VAL A 134 -6.43 -7.96 7.89
CA VAL A 134 -7.07 -7.38 9.08
C VAL A 134 -6.08 -7.32 10.23
N ILE A 135 -6.34 -6.45 11.20
CA ILE A 135 -5.51 -6.27 12.40
C ILE A 135 -6.18 -6.95 13.59
N LYS A 136 -5.54 -7.97 14.13
CA LYS A 136 -6.01 -8.73 15.29
C LYS A 136 -5.16 -8.42 16.51
N GLU A 137 -5.75 -8.63 17.68
CA GLU A 137 -5.10 -8.50 18.98
C GLU A 137 -5.24 -9.83 19.70
N ASP A 138 -4.12 -10.35 20.23
CA ASP A 138 -4.16 -11.57 21.04
C ASP A 138 -4.52 -11.29 22.50
N SER A 139 -4.72 -12.36 23.28
CA SER A 139 -5.09 -12.25 24.70
C SER A 139 -4.05 -11.54 25.58
N ALA A 140 -2.83 -11.35 25.09
CA ALA A 140 -1.77 -10.60 25.78
C ALA A 140 -1.72 -9.12 25.34
N GLY A 141 -2.62 -8.68 24.47
CA GLY A 141 -2.67 -7.32 23.93
C GLY A 141 -1.71 -7.07 22.76
N SER A 142 -1.08 -8.12 22.22
CA SER A 142 -0.16 -7.97 21.09
C SER A 142 -0.92 -7.94 19.77
N CYS A 143 -0.70 -6.90 18.98
CA CYS A 143 -1.35 -6.71 17.69
C CYS A 143 -0.56 -7.39 16.55
N TYR A 144 -1.28 -8.04 15.63
CA TYR A 144 -0.70 -8.74 14.48
C TYR A 144 -1.58 -8.63 13.22
N GLN A 145 -0.96 -8.86 12.07
CA GLN A 145 -1.57 -8.91 10.76
C GLN A 145 -2.12 -10.31 10.49
N GLU A 146 -3.39 -10.39 10.11
CA GLU A 146 -4.02 -11.63 9.64
C GLU A 146 -4.46 -11.44 8.18
N VAL A 147 -3.85 -12.21 7.29
CA VAL A 147 -4.18 -12.16 5.86
C VAL A 147 -5.37 -13.07 5.58
N ILE A 148 -6.48 -12.49 5.17
CA ILE A 148 -7.73 -13.20 4.88
C ILE A 148 -7.58 -14.01 3.58
N ASP A 149 -7.98 -15.28 3.61
CA ASP A 149 -8.09 -16.13 2.42
C ASP A 149 -9.36 -15.74 1.63
N THR A 150 -9.16 -15.21 0.42
CA THR A 150 -10.24 -14.80 -0.47
C THR A 150 -11.08 -15.96 -1.00
N ASN A 151 -10.64 -17.21 -0.87
CA ASN A 151 -11.47 -18.37 -1.21
C ASN A 151 -12.51 -18.65 -0.11
N ALA A 152 -12.11 -18.52 1.16
CA ALA A 152 -12.99 -18.70 2.32
C ALA A 152 -13.90 -17.49 2.52
N TYR A 153 -13.38 -16.28 2.30
CA TYR A 153 -14.11 -15.02 2.45
C TYR A 153 -13.97 -14.18 1.17
N PRO A 154 -14.77 -14.43 0.13
CA PRO A 154 -14.66 -13.69 -1.12
C PRO A 154 -14.83 -12.19 -0.96
N PHE A 155 -14.00 -11.41 -1.66
CA PHE A 155 -14.16 -9.97 -1.72
C PHE A 155 -15.38 -9.60 -2.60
N GLU A 156 -16.27 -8.77 -2.06
CA GLU A 156 -17.49 -8.32 -2.74
C GLU A 156 -17.36 -6.90 -3.25
N ILE A 157 -17.71 -6.69 -4.52
CA ILE A 157 -17.86 -5.36 -5.13
C ILE A 157 -19.34 -5.04 -5.18
N GLN A 158 -19.76 -3.98 -4.48
CA GLN A 158 -21.18 -3.62 -4.39
C GLN A 158 -21.61 -2.81 -5.61
N LYS A 159 -22.75 -3.18 -6.21
CA LYS A 159 -23.37 -2.44 -7.31
C LYS A 159 -24.55 -1.64 -6.77
N VAL A 160 -24.54 -0.33 -6.99
CA VAL A 160 -25.58 0.56 -6.50
C VAL A 160 -26.18 1.31 -7.67
N LYS A 161 -27.50 1.23 -7.83
CA LYS A 161 -28.23 2.04 -8.81
C LYS A 161 -28.66 3.34 -8.12
N CYS A 162 -28.46 4.46 -8.80
CA CYS A 162 -28.87 5.77 -8.36
C CYS A 162 -29.82 6.37 -9.39
N ILE A 163 -30.94 6.90 -8.93
CA ILE A 163 -31.97 7.53 -9.77
C ILE A 163 -31.72 9.04 -9.95
N SER A 164 -30.76 9.61 -9.20
CA SER A 164 -30.40 11.03 -9.30
C SER A 164 -28.92 11.29 -8.96
N LYS A 165 -28.39 12.42 -9.43
CA LYS A 165 -27.04 12.89 -9.08
C LYS A 165 -26.88 13.14 -7.58
N LYS A 166 -27.92 13.65 -6.92
CA LYS A 166 -27.93 13.87 -5.46
C LYS A 166 -27.73 12.56 -4.70
N GLU A 167 -28.46 11.51 -5.09
CA GLU A 167 -28.33 10.18 -4.47
C GLU A 167 -26.93 9.58 -4.71
N LEU A 168 -26.39 9.74 -5.92
CA LEU A 168 -25.02 9.33 -6.23
C LEU A 168 -24.02 10.03 -5.30
N ASP A 169 -24.11 11.35 -5.16
CA ASP A 169 -23.20 12.14 -4.33
C ASP A 169 -23.33 11.79 -2.84
N GLU A 170 -24.54 11.55 -2.34
CA GLU A 170 -24.76 11.08 -0.97
C GLU A 170 -24.16 9.68 -0.74
N ASN A 171 -24.31 8.77 -1.70
CA ASN A 171 -23.74 7.43 -1.58
C ASN A 171 -22.21 7.42 -1.64
N ILE A 172 -21.62 8.20 -2.56
CA ILE A 172 -20.15 8.38 -2.61
C ILE A 172 -19.67 9.02 -1.30
N LYS A 173 -20.39 10.02 -0.77
CA LYS A 173 -20.04 10.61 0.53
C LYS A 173 -20.02 9.56 1.64
N ARG A 174 -21.04 8.68 1.71
CA ARG A 174 -21.08 7.57 2.68
C ARG A 174 -19.89 6.62 2.55
N ASP A 175 -19.39 6.37 1.32
CA ASP A 175 -18.18 5.57 1.10
C ASP A 175 -16.94 6.27 1.63
N VAL A 176 -16.73 7.53 1.23
CA VAL A 176 -15.55 8.31 1.59
C VAL A 176 -15.47 8.50 3.10
N THR A 177 -16.62 8.65 3.76
CA THR A 177 -16.71 8.83 5.20
C THR A 177 -16.87 7.52 5.98
N HIS A 178 -16.70 6.36 5.36
CA HIS A 178 -16.82 5.06 6.03
C HIS A 178 -15.79 4.94 7.16
N ILE A 179 -16.22 4.49 8.33
CA ILE A 179 -15.33 4.20 9.46
C ILE A 179 -15.04 2.71 9.44
N TYR A 180 -13.76 2.35 9.29
CA TYR A 180 -13.36 0.96 9.12
C TYR A 180 -13.29 0.19 10.44
N ASP A 181 -13.89 -1.01 10.50
CA ASP A 181 -13.55 -2.02 11.50
C ASP A 181 -12.36 -2.86 11.00
N LEU A 182 -11.16 -2.31 11.12
CA LEU A 182 -9.94 -2.95 10.63
C LEU A 182 -9.64 -4.31 11.29
N SER A 183 -10.36 -4.69 12.35
CA SER A 183 -10.26 -6.03 12.91
C SER A 183 -11.08 -7.07 12.16
N ASN A 184 -12.14 -6.68 11.44
CA ASN A 184 -13.09 -7.63 10.88
C ASN A 184 -13.48 -7.37 9.42
N GLU A 185 -13.13 -6.21 8.85
CA GLU A 185 -13.39 -5.93 7.44
C GLU A 185 -12.11 -5.63 6.65
N TYR A 186 -12.21 -5.85 5.34
CA TYR A 186 -11.18 -5.52 4.39
C TYR A 186 -10.81 -4.03 4.47
N PRO A 187 -9.51 -3.64 4.47
CA PRO A 187 -9.09 -2.23 4.48
C PRO A 187 -9.32 -1.55 3.12
N ILE A 188 -10.25 -2.07 2.30
CA ILE A 188 -10.63 -1.59 0.98
C ILE A 188 -12.12 -1.85 0.76
N ARG A 189 -12.82 -0.84 0.22
CA ARG A 189 -14.22 -0.93 -0.21
C ARG A 189 -14.29 -0.52 -1.67
N VAL A 190 -15.05 -1.28 -2.44
CA VAL A 190 -15.21 -1.03 -3.88
C VAL A 190 -16.69 -1.05 -4.23
N ARG A 191 -17.16 0.05 -4.81
CA ARG A 191 -18.53 0.19 -5.29
C ARG A 191 -18.57 0.65 -6.73
N VAL A 192 -19.49 0.07 -7.49
CA VAL A 192 -19.83 0.53 -8.85
C VAL A 192 -21.23 1.14 -8.80
N TYR A 193 -21.29 2.43 -9.06
CA TYR A 193 -22.54 3.16 -9.16
C TYR A 193 -23.01 3.22 -10.59
N THR A 194 -24.32 3.07 -10.78
CA THR A 194 -25.00 3.32 -12.05
C THR A 194 -25.93 4.51 -11.87
N LEU A 195 -25.77 5.55 -12.67
CA LEU A 195 -26.73 6.65 -12.75
C LEU A 195 -27.62 6.41 -13.97
N GLU A 196 -28.90 6.19 -13.72
CA GLU A 196 -29.90 6.09 -14.79
C GLU A 196 -30.15 7.48 -15.38
N ASP A 197 -30.05 7.57 -16.71
CA ASP A 197 -30.16 8.84 -17.44
C ASP A 197 -31.63 9.24 -17.54
N SER A 198 -32.19 9.77 -16.45
CA SER A 198 -33.64 9.95 -16.33
C SER A 198 -34.15 11.30 -16.84
N ASN A 199 -33.32 12.33 -17.07
CA ASN A 199 -33.83 13.68 -17.36
C ASN A 199 -32.88 14.67 -18.08
N ASN A 200 -32.18 14.29 -19.14
CA ASN A 200 -31.72 15.31 -20.10
C ASN A 200 -32.87 15.70 -21.05
N LYS A 201 -33.87 16.43 -20.55
CA LYS A 201 -34.88 17.10 -21.39
C LYS A 201 -34.37 18.42 -21.97
N GLU A 202 -33.34 19.02 -21.38
CA GLU A 202 -32.73 20.27 -21.91
C GLU A 202 -31.72 20.03 -23.04
N ASP A 203 -31.08 18.85 -23.12
CA ASP A 203 -30.16 18.49 -24.22
C ASP A 203 -30.86 17.82 -25.43
N LYS A 204 -32.19 17.66 -25.40
CA LYS A 204 -32.96 16.94 -26.44
C LYS A 204 -33.20 17.73 -27.73
N GLN A 205 -32.71 18.96 -27.86
CA GLN A 205 -32.88 19.74 -29.08
C GLN A 205 -31.86 19.42 -30.19
N ASN A 206 -30.81 18.63 -29.94
CA ASN A 206 -29.76 18.36 -30.93
C ASN A 206 -29.19 16.92 -30.93
N GLN A 207 -29.98 15.88 -30.64
CA GLN A 207 -29.49 14.50 -30.73
C GLN A 207 -30.39 13.61 -31.61
N ASN A 208 -29.77 13.02 -32.62
CA ASN A 208 -30.35 12.00 -33.49
C ASN A 208 -30.76 10.76 -32.67
N ASP A 209 -31.89 10.17 -33.06
CA ASP A 209 -32.63 9.04 -32.45
C ASP A 209 -31.88 7.68 -32.37
N SER A 210 -30.54 7.65 -32.29
CA SER A 210 -29.76 6.40 -32.23
C SER A 210 -28.89 6.21 -30.98
N ASP A 211 -28.77 7.19 -30.08
CA ASP A 211 -28.00 7.01 -28.83
C ASP A 211 -28.94 6.53 -27.71
N LEU A 212 -29.23 5.22 -27.71
CA LEU A 212 -29.94 4.57 -26.61
C LEU A 212 -29.23 4.93 -25.29
N SER A 213 -29.95 5.56 -24.35
CA SER A 213 -29.41 6.13 -23.10
C SER A 213 -28.58 5.09 -22.34
N THR A 214 -27.28 5.11 -22.55
CA THR A 214 -26.37 4.16 -21.90
C THR A 214 -26.16 4.63 -20.46
N PRO A 215 -26.37 3.77 -19.46
CA PRO A 215 -26.15 4.13 -18.07
C PRO A 215 -24.74 4.67 -17.86
N THR A 216 -24.62 5.75 -17.09
CA THR A 216 -23.31 6.28 -16.70
C THR A 216 -22.83 5.52 -15.47
N TYR A 217 -21.62 4.98 -15.54
CA TYR A 217 -21.01 4.26 -14.42
C TYR A 217 -19.98 5.12 -13.69
N PHE A 218 -19.94 4.98 -12.37
CA PHE A 218 -18.91 5.56 -11.52
C PHE A 218 -18.30 4.45 -10.65
N LEU A 219 -16.99 4.53 -10.43
CA LEU A 219 -16.27 3.63 -9.55
C LEU A 219 -15.84 4.41 -8.31
N SER A 220 -16.12 3.85 -7.14
CA SER A 220 -15.65 4.30 -5.85
C SER A 220 -14.75 3.21 -5.27
N ILE A 221 -13.48 3.52 -5.07
CA ILE A 221 -12.55 2.68 -4.31
C ILE A 221 -12.10 3.50 -3.12
N VAL A 222 -12.41 3.06 -1.91
CA VAL A 222 -11.95 3.70 -0.68
C VAL A 222 -11.04 2.71 0.03
N ILE A 223 -9.84 3.14 0.36
CA ILE A 223 -8.81 2.29 0.98
C ILE A 223 -8.35 2.95 2.26
N HIS A 224 -8.22 2.19 3.34
CA HIS A 224 -7.67 2.71 4.58
C HIS A 224 -6.15 2.86 4.48
N HIS A 225 -5.61 3.99 4.95
CA HIS A 225 -4.18 4.35 4.84
C HIS A 225 -3.26 3.33 5.56
N ILE A 226 -3.80 2.52 6.48
CA ILE A 226 -3.05 1.41 7.11
C ILE A 226 -2.54 0.38 6.09
N ALA A 227 -3.19 0.28 4.93
CA ALA A 227 -2.91 -0.69 3.89
C ALA A 227 -2.44 -0.06 2.56
N PHE A 228 -2.35 1.28 2.48
CA PHE A 228 -2.17 1.97 1.21
C PHE A 228 -1.54 3.37 1.38
N ASP A 229 -0.81 3.82 0.37
CA ASP A 229 -0.18 5.14 0.34
C ASP A 229 -0.16 5.76 -1.07
N GLY A 230 0.41 6.96 -1.18
CA GLY A 230 0.49 7.69 -2.45
C GLY A 230 1.30 6.96 -3.53
N TRP A 231 2.33 6.21 -3.16
CA TRP A 231 3.12 5.41 -4.12
C TRP A 231 2.32 4.21 -4.64
N SER A 232 1.59 3.55 -3.74
CA SER A 232 0.73 2.41 -4.02
C SER A 232 -0.39 2.74 -5.01
N SER A 233 -0.83 4.01 -5.05
CA SER A 233 -1.82 4.50 -6.02
C SER A 233 -1.37 4.29 -7.46
N GLY A 234 -0.11 4.61 -7.78
CA GLY A 234 0.44 4.41 -9.12
C GLY A 234 0.54 2.92 -9.50
N ILE A 235 0.98 2.09 -8.56
CA ILE A 235 1.07 0.63 -8.75
C ILE A 235 -0.32 0.03 -9.00
N PHE A 236 -1.30 0.39 -8.16
CA PHE A 236 -2.67 -0.10 -8.27
C PHE A 236 -3.28 0.21 -9.64
N LEU A 237 -3.13 1.45 -10.12
CA LEU A 237 -3.69 1.86 -11.41
C LEU A 237 -3.01 1.18 -12.60
N GLU A 238 -1.68 0.99 -12.55
CA GLU A 238 -0.97 0.30 -13.63
C GLU A 238 -1.31 -1.19 -13.66
N GLU A 239 -1.39 -1.86 -12.50
CA GLU A 239 -1.83 -3.26 -12.43
C GLU A 239 -3.29 -3.43 -12.84
N LEU A 240 -4.18 -2.49 -12.48
CA LEU A 240 -5.57 -2.48 -12.93
C LEU A 240 -5.68 -2.45 -14.44
N LYS A 241 -4.90 -1.57 -15.08
CA LYS A 241 -4.80 -1.48 -16.54
C LYS A 241 -4.28 -2.78 -17.16
N GLU A 242 -3.26 -3.40 -16.57
CA GLU A 242 -2.67 -4.64 -17.08
C GLU A 242 -3.65 -5.83 -16.96
N TYR A 243 -4.28 -6.01 -15.78
CA TYR A 243 -5.33 -7.02 -15.59
C TYR A 243 -6.53 -6.80 -16.51
N TYR A 244 -6.97 -5.55 -16.68
CA TYR A 244 -8.12 -5.23 -17.52
C TYR A 244 -7.83 -5.56 -18.99
N ARG A 245 -6.65 -5.21 -19.50
CA ARG A 245 -6.19 -5.57 -20.85
C ARG A 245 -6.12 -7.08 -21.04
N HIS A 246 -5.57 -7.78 -20.05
CA HIS A 246 -5.44 -9.23 -20.08
C HIS A 246 -6.80 -9.92 -20.19
N TYR A 247 -7.75 -9.55 -19.33
CA TYR A 247 -9.09 -10.15 -19.32
C TYR A 247 -9.96 -9.73 -20.52
N ILE A 248 -9.78 -8.53 -21.08
CA ILE A 248 -10.40 -8.18 -22.37
C ILE A 248 -9.93 -9.12 -23.47
N ALA A 249 -8.61 -9.32 -23.59
CA ALA A 249 -8.04 -10.18 -24.62
C ALA A 249 -8.51 -11.63 -24.46
N GLU A 250 -8.53 -12.13 -23.22
CA GLU A 250 -9.05 -13.45 -22.89
C GLU A 250 -10.53 -13.61 -23.31
N GLN A 251 -11.38 -12.60 -23.08
CA GLN A 251 -12.80 -12.65 -23.44
C GLN A 251 -13.04 -12.81 -24.95
N VAL A 252 -12.14 -12.27 -25.79
CA VAL A 252 -12.20 -12.42 -27.26
C VAL A 252 -11.34 -13.58 -27.78
N GLY A 253 -10.92 -14.50 -26.91
CA GLY A 253 -10.15 -15.69 -27.28
C GLY A 253 -8.68 -15.43 -27.65
N HIS A 254 -8.17 -14.23 -27.38
CA HIS A 254 -6.77 -13.91 -27.61
C HIS A 254 -5.93 -14.30 -26.39
N MET A 255 -4.85 -15.06 -26.64
CA MET A 255 -3.85 -15.31 -25.61
C MET A 255 -3.06 -14.01 -25.34
N SER A 256 -3.20 -13.47 -24.14
CA SER A 256 -2.35 -12.38 -23.66
C SER A 256 -1.59 -12.85 -22.43
N GLN A 257 -0.29 -12.58 -22.38
CA GLN A 257 0.52 -12.86 -21.20
C GLN A 257 0.40 -11.69 -20.22
N LEU A 258 0.00 -11.97 -18.98
CA LEU A 258 -0.02 -10.97 -17.92
C LEU A 258 1.41 -10.52 -17.61
N LYS A 259 1.71 -9.23 -17.79
CA LYS A 259 3.05 -8.66 -17.56
C LYS A 259 3.28 -8.27 -16.10
N LEU A 260 2.86 -9.13 -15.18
CA LEU A 260 3.01 -8.93 -13.73
C LEU A 260 3.78 -10.10 -13.13
N PRO A 261 5.08 -9.94 -12.83
CA PRO A 261 5.86 -11.02 -12.21
C PRO A 261 5.28 -11.36 -10.83
N PRO A 262 5.46 -12.59 -10.33
CA PRO A 262 5.04 -12.94 -8.97
C PRO A 262 5.68 -12.03 -7.92
N LEU A 263 4.89 -11.62 -6.92
CA LEU A 263 5.41 -10.82 -5.80
C LEU A 263 6.27 -11.70 -4.89
N THR A 264 7.58 -11.45 -4.89
CA THR A 264 8.55 -12.18 -4.06
C THR A 264 8.56 -11.71 -2.62
N ILE A 265 7.95 -10.56 -2.31
CA ILE A 265 7.80 -9.98 -0.97
C ILE A 265 6.37 -9.45 -0.85
N GLN A 266 5.76 -9.64 0.31
CA GLN A 266 4.48 -9.05 0.71
C GLN A 266 4.70 -8.06 1.87
N TYR A 267 3.73 -7.19 2.13
CA TYR A 267 3.90 -6.12 3.14
C TYR A 267 4.18 -6.68 4.55
N LYS A 268 3.61 -7.84 4.91
CA LYS A 268 3.89 -8.51 6.18
C LYS A 268 5.36 -8.90 6.34
N ASP A 269 6.01 -9.32 5.25
CA ASP A 269 7.43 -9.67 5.22
C ASP A 269 8.27 -8.40 5.47
N PHE A 270 7.89 -7.27 4.83
CA PHE A 270 8.50 -5.97 5.08
C PHE A 270 8.31 -5.51 6.53
N ALA A 271 7.11 -5.64 7.10
CA ALA A 271 6.81 -5.24 8.46
C ALA A 271 7.66 -6.00 9.48
N LEU A 272 7.77 -7.33 9.31
CA LEU A 272 8.60 -8.17 10.15
C LEU A 272 10.09 -7.85 9.98
N TRP A 273 10.56 -7.64 8.75
CA TRP A 273 11.93 -7.17 8.50
C TRP A 273 12.20 -5.84 9.19
N GLN A 274 11.31 -4.85 9.07
CA GLN A 274 11.47 -3.52 9.67
C GLN A 274 11.59 -3.63 11.19
N ARG A 275 10.75 -4.46 11.82
CA ARG A 275 10.77 -4.71 13.28
C ARG A 275 12.06 -5.35 13.75
N ASN A 276 12.68 -6.20 12.94
CA ASN A 276 13.95 -6.82 13.30
C ASN A 276 15.13 -5.87 13.03
N TYR A 277 15.09 -5.13 11.91
CA TYR A 277 16.18 -4.24 11.50
C TYR A 277 16.32 -3.00 12.40
N LEU A 278 15.19 -2.36 12.74
CA LEU A 278 15.19 -1.18 13.62
C LEU A 278 15.18 -1.61 15.09
N THR A 279 16.21 -2.33 15.51
CA THR A 279 16.45 -2.74 16.92
C THR A 279 17.90 -2.47 17.32
N GLY A 280 18.21 -2.65 18.61
CA GLY A 280 19.57 -2.54 19.14
C GLY A 280 20.27 -1.24 18.72
N ASP A 281 21.51 -1.38 18.23
CA ASP A 281 22.36 -0.25 17.86
C ASP A 281 21.81 0.59 16.69
N VAL A 282 21.14 -0.06 15.72
CA VAL A 282 20.54 0.64 14.57
C VAL A 282 19.44 1.59 15.08
N LEU A 283 18.56 1.09 15.93
CA LEU A 283 17.50 1.91 16.54
C LEU A 283 18.10 3.00 17.43
N ALA A 284 19.06 2.67 18.29
CA ALA A 284 19.69 3.63 19.19
C ALA A 284 20.35 4.78 18.42
N LYS A 285 21.03 4.48 17.30
CA LYS A 285 21.64 5.48 16.43
C LYS A 285 20.61 6.38 15.77
N GLN A 286 19.55 5.81 15.19
CA GLN A 286 18.48 6.58 14.56
C GLN A 286 17.77 7.48 15.57
N LEU A 287 17.44 6.96 16.75
CA LEU A 287 16.80 7.72 17.83
C LEU A 287 17.68 8.86 18.32
N SER A 288 18.98 8.60 18.54
CA SER A 288 19.92 9.62 19.01
C SER A 288 20.02 10.77 18.01
N TYR A 289 20.13 10.45 16.72
CA TYR A 289 20.14 11.44 15.65
C TYR A 289 18.88 12.32 15.67
N TRP A 290 17.68 11.72 15.68
CA TRP A 290 16.43 12.48 15.63
C TRP A 290 16.18 13.29 16.91
N LYS A 291 16.50 12.76 18.09
CA LYS A 291 16.41 13.49 19.35
C LYS A 291 17.30 14.73 19.34
N GLN A 292 18.54 14.61 18.87
CA GLN A 292 19.46 15.74 18.77
C GLN A 292 19.00 16.75 17.72
N ARG A 293 18.55 16.29 16.55
CA ARG A 293 18.13 17.18 15.45
C ARG A 293 16.87 17.97 15.75
N LEU A 294 15.97 17.39 16.54
CA LEU A 294 14.72 18.01 16.95
C LEU A 294 14.83 18.64 18.35
N GLU A 295 16.02 18.72 18.93
CA GLU A 295 16.20 19.41 20.20
C GLU A 295 15.87 20.91 20.05
N GLY A 296 15.00 21.41 20.93
CA GLY A 296 14.54 22.81 20.86
C GLY A 296 13.62 23.13 19.68
N TYR A 297 12.95 22.11 19.08
CA TYR A 297 11.91 22.40 18.10
C TYR A 297 10.77 23.18 18.75
N GLU A 298 10.29 24.21 18.05
CA GLU A 298 9.15 25.02 18.46
C GLU A 298 7.99 24.81 17.48
N PRO A 299 6.73 24.81 17.96
CA PRO A 299 5.57 24.82 17.07
C PRO A 299 5.59 26.04 16.15
N LEU A 300 5.23 25.83 14.88
CA LEU A 300 5.09 26.94 13.93
C LEU A 300 3.85 27.78 14.27
N HIS A 301 4.06 29.06 14.57
CA HIS A 301 2.99 30.04 14.78
C HIS A 301 2.64 30.73 13.47
N LEU A 302 1.65 30.19 12.75
CA LEU A 302 1.04 30.86 11.60
C LEU A 302 -0.01 31.88 12.06
N HIS A 303 -0.21 32.93 11.28
CA HIS A 303 -1.32 33.87 11.47
C HIS A 303 -2.64 33.16 11.18
N ALA A 304 -3.24 32.56 12.22
CA ALA A 304 -4.50 31.86 12.13
C ALA A 304 -5.66 32.77 12.55
N ASP A 305 -6.83 32.58 11.93
CA ASP A 305 -8.06 33.30 12.27
C ASP A 305 -8.61 32.91 13.65
N TYR A 306 -8.31 31.69 14.11
CA TYR A 306 -8.81 31.10 15.36
C TYR A 306 -7.70 30.40 16.15
N ALA A 307 -7.91 30.24 17.46
CA ALA A 307 -7.02 29.45 18.29
C ALA A 307 -6.99 27.97 17.85
N ARG A 308 -5.84 27.31 18.00
CA ARG A 308 -5.71 25.88 17.73
C ARG A 308 -6.61 25.09 18.68
N PRO A 309 -7.51 24.23 18.17
CA PRO A 309 -8.40 23.43 19.03
C PRO A 309 -7.61 22.34 19.77
N ALA A 310 -8.13 21.91 20.93
CA ALA A 310 -7.54 20.83 21.73
C ALA A 310 -7.76 19.44 21.10
N GLU A 311 -8.88 19.28 20.38
CA GLU A 311 -9.24 18.08 19.63
C GLU A 311 -9.28 18.41 18.14
N MET A 312 -8.76 17.50 17.30
CA MET A 312 -8.73 17.68 15.86
C MET A 312 -10.03 17.15 15.24
N ASP A 313 -10.72 17.97 14.44
CA ASP A 313 -11.98 17.58 13.77
C ASP A 313 -11.80 17.16 12.30
N TYR A 314 -10.54 17.17 11.83
CA TYR A 314 -10.08 16.83 10.47
C TYR A 314 -10.79 17.58 9.33
N GLN A 315 -11.52 18.67 9.61
CA GLN A 315 -12.15 19.46 8.56
C GLN A 315 -11.10 20.28 7.80
N GLY A 316 -11.17 20.22 6.47
CA GLY A 316 -10.23 20.91 5.61
C GLY A 316 -10.79 21.18 4.22
N ARG A 317 -10.13 22.09 3.49
CA ARG A 317 -10.42 22.39 2.09
C ARG A 317 -9.14 22.31 1.28
N ASN A 318 -9.21 21.66 0.13
CA ASN A 318 -8.13 21.69 -0.87
C ASN A 318 -8.32 22.92 -1.77
N ILE A 319 -7.27 23.72 -1.92
CA ILE A 319 -7.21 24.85 -2.86
C ILE A 319 -6.18 24.50 -3.92
N PRO A 320 -6.59 23.93 -5.06
CA PRO A 320 -5.66 23.58 -6.12
C PRO A 320 -5.16 24.84 -6.83
N PHE A 321 -3.90 24.84 -7.21
CA PHE A 321 -3.33 25.80 -8.16
C PHE A 321 -2.39 25.04 -9.09
N GLU A 322 -2.19 25.58 -10.27
CA GLU A 322 -1.33 24.97 -11.29
C GLU A 322 -0.26 25.98 -11.71
N LEU A 323 0.96 25.49 -11.90
CA LEU A 323 2.02 26.24 -12.54
C LEU A 323 1.95 25.95 -14.04
N ASP A 324 1.93 26.99 -14.87
CA ASP A 324 1.91 26.80 -16.31
C ASP A 324 3.16 26.05 -16.80
N ARG A 325 3.08 25.59 -18.06
CA ARG A 325 4.14 24.79 -18.66
C ARG A 325 5.48 25.51 -18.71
N ASP A 326 5.48 26.81 -19.06
CA ASP A 326 6.71 27.57 -19.23
C ASP A 326 7.41 27.79 -17.89
N LEU A 327 6.65 28.19 -16.85
CA LEU A 327 7.16 28.31 -15.48
C LEU A 327 7.67 26.97 -14.94
N SER A 328 6.93 25.89 -15.16
CA SER A 328 7.34 24.54 -14.77
C SER A 328 8.65 24.09 -15.42
N LEU A 329 8.87 24.45 -16.69
CA LEU A 329 10.12 24.15 -17.40
C LEU A 329 11.28 24.99 -16.86
N ARG A 330 11.07 26.28 -16.65
CA ARG A 330 12.08 27.18 -16.08
C ARG A 330 12.50 26.76 -14.67
N LEU A 331 11.57 26.31 -13.83
CA LEU A 331 11.89 25.76 -12.51
C LEU A 331 12.74 24.49 -12.59
N ARG A 332 12.48 23.61 -13.55
CA ARG A 332 13.30 22.39 -13.78
C ARG A 332 14.70 22.74 -14.27
N GLU A 333 14.82 23.73 -15.16
CA GLU A 333 16.11 24.25 -15.62
C GLU A 333 16.88 24.91 -14.47
N ALA A 334 16.21 25.70 -13.64
CA ALA A 334 16.80 26.30 -12.44
C ALA A 334 17.32 25.23 -11.47
N ALA A 335 16.50 24.23 -11.12
CA ALA A 335 16.91 23.12 -10.27
C ALA A 335 18.13 22.38 -10.85
N LYS A 336 18.13 22.11 -12.15
CA LYS A 336 19.26 21.50 -12.86
C LYS A 336 20.53 22.37 -12.79
N SER A 337 20.40 23.68 -13.02
CA SER A 337 21.53 24.62 -12.98
C SER A 337 22.16 24.72 -11.58
N LEU A 338 21.33 24.58 -10.54
CA LEU A 338 21.73 24.59 -9.13
C LEU A 338 22.22 23.22 -8.65
N GLY A 339 22.13 22.17 -9.47
CA GLY A 339 22.50 20.80 -9.08
C GLY A 339 21.61 20.20 -8.00
N VAL A 340 20.36 20.67 -7.87
CA VAL A 340 19.39 20.18 -6.87
C VAL A 340 18.19 19.50 -7.53
N SER A 341 17.45 18.73 -6.75
CA SER A 341 16.16 18.20 -7.21
C SER A 341 15.11 19.31 -7.31
N LEU A 342 14.13 19.15 -8.21
CA LEU A 342 12.98 20.07 -8.26
C LEU A 342 12.26 20.14 -6.91
N TYR A 343 12.17 19.02 -6.20
CA TYR A 343 11.58 18.97 -4.85
C TYR A 343 12.32 19.89 -3.87
N SER A 344 13.66 19.82 -3.85
CA SER A 344 14.50 20.66 -2.98
C SER A 344 14.34 22.15 -3.31
N LEU A 345 14.25 22.50 -4.60
CA LEU A 345 14.01 23.88 -5.02
C LEU A 345 12.65 24.37 -4.51
N MET A 346 11.58 23.60 -4.75
CA MET A 346 10.22 23.96 -4.33
C MET A 346 10.03 24.02 -2.82
N LEU A 347 10.80 23.24 -2.04
CA LEU A 347 10.77 23.29 -0.58
C LEU A 347 11.42 24.55 -0.01
N ALA A 348 12.32 25.19 -0.77
CA ALA A 348 13.04 26.39 -0.34
C ALA A 348 12.33 27.70 -0.74
N CYS A 349 11.41 27.63 -1.70
CA CYS A 349 10.52 28.73 -2.09
C CYS A 349 9.35 28.84 -1.10
#